data_AF-A0A920TG80-F1
#
_entry.id   AF-A0A920TG80-F1
#
_cell.length_a   1.000
_cell.length_b   1.000
_cell.length_c   1.000
_cell.angle_alpha   90.00
_cell.angle_beta   90.00
_cell.angle_gamma   90.00
#
_symmetry.space_group_name_H-M   'P 1'
#
loop_
_entity.id
_entity.type
_entity.pdbx_description
1 polymer ?
#
loop_
_entity_poly.entity_id
_entity_poly.type
_entity_poly.pdbx_seq_one_letter_code
_entity_poly.pdbx_strand_id
1 'polypeptide(L)'
;MNHYYLHRFIAAEGESFKARNYFLPGGGPGSLVMVAGVGRIDTGANEDNAMKFINFLLSPVAQQYFAGQTYEYPLVEGVKIHRELTPIAELPKIDIDLSDLVDLQGTVDLLTEVGALE
;
A
#
# COMPACT_ATOMS: atom_id res chain seq x y z
N MET A 1 -6.88 7.30 -6.86
CA MET A 1 -5.50 7.57 -6.43
C MET A 1 -5.17 6.68 -5.25
N ASN A 2 -3.90 6.35 -5.02
CA ASN A 2 -3.50 5.66 -3.80
C ASN A 2 -3.80 6.55 -2.59
N HIS A 3 -4.42 6.00 -1.55
CA HIS A 3 -5.08 6.81 -0.52
C HIS A 3 -4.10 7.68 0.25
N TYR A 4 -2.88 7.19 0.49
CA TYR A 4 -1.89 7.89 1.30
C TYR A 4 -1.41 9.21 0.70
N TYR A 5 -1.39 9.37 -0.62
CA TYR A 5 -1.02 10.66 -1.22
C TYR A 5 -2.01 11.73 -0.79
N LEU A 6 -3.30 11.40 -0.83
CA LEU A 6 -4.34 12.35 -0.48
C LEU A 6 -4.30 12.73 1.00
N HIS A 7 -4.11 11.77 1.89
CA HIS A 7 -4.01 12.07 3.33
C HIS A 7 -2.79 12.94 3.64
N ARG A 8 -1.67 12.78 2.91
CA ARG A 8 -0.52 13.70 3.04
C ARG A 8 -0.87 15.13 2.61
N PHE A 9 -1.65 15.32 1.55
CA PHE A 9 -2.12 16.66 1.16
C PHE A 9 -3.11 17.25 2.16
N ILE A 10 -4.08 16.48 2.64
CA ILE A 10 -5.03 16.94 3.67
C ILE A 10 -4.30 17.28 4.98
N ALA A 11 -3.29 16.50 5.36
CA ALA A 11 -2.48 16.80 6.54
C ALA A 11 -1.64 18.09 6.40
N ALA A 12 -1.18 18.40 5.18
CA ALA A 12 -0.37 19.59 4.91
C ALA A 12 -1.22 20.87 4.69
N GLU A 13 -2.34 20.75 3.98
CA GLU A 13 -3.18 21.88 3.53
C GLU A 13 -4.51 22.01 4.30
N GLY A 14 -4.78 21.05 5.20
CA GLY A 14 -6.02 20.96 5.96
C GLY A 14 -7.24 20.56 5.14
N GLU A 15 -8.41 20.63 5.77
CA GLU A 15 -9.69 20.25 5.16
C GLU A 15 -10.08 21.08 3.93
N SER A 16 -9.41 22.21 3.71
CA SER A 16 -9.61 23.08 2.54
C SER A 16 -9.15 22.43 1.22
N PHE A 17 -8.30 21.40 1.28
CA PHE A 17 -7.95 20.59 0.14
C PHE A 17 -9.21 19.90 -0.41
N LYS A 18 -9.55 20.07 -1.68
CA LYS A 18 -10.90 19.71 -2.19
C LYS A 18 -11.09 18.24 -2.54
N ALA A 19 -10.03 17.49 -2.78
CA ALA A 19 -10.15 16.09 -3.22
C ALA A 19 -10.44 15.15 -2.05
N ARG A 20 -11.24 14.10 -2.30
CA ARG A 20 -11.53 13.00 -1.35
C ARG A 20 -11.38 11.66 -2.06
N ASN A 21 -10.92 10.64 -1.35
CA ASN A 21 -10.88 9.28 -1.87
C ASN A 21 -12.32 8.77 -2.01
N TYR A 22 -12.61 8.14 -3.13
CA TYR A 22 -13.89 7.48 -3.36
C TYR A 22 -13.63 5.99 -3.60
N PHE A 23 -14.16 5.15 -2.70
CA PHE A 23 -14.08 3.70 -2.82
C PHE A 23 -15.28 3.20 -3.62
N LEU A 24 -15.00 2.56 -4.75
CA LEU A 24 -16.04 2.06 -5.64
C LEU A 24 -16.79 0.89 -4.95
N PRO A 25 -18.12 0.96 -4.80
CA PRO A 25 -18.88 0.01 -3.99
C PRO A 25 -18.96 -1.41 -4.57
N GLY A 26 -18.70 -1.59 -5.87
CA GLY A 26 -18.79 -2.90 -6.55
C GLY A 26 -17.52 -3.74 -6.53
N GLY A 27 -16.44 -3.25 -5.89
CA GLY A 27 -15.10 -3.77 -6.15
C GLY A 27 -14.69 -3.58 -7.61
N GLY A 28 -13.49 -4.05 -7.97
CA GLY A 28 -12.97 -4.02 -9.34
C GLY A 28 -11.52 -3.55 -9.42
N PRO A 29 -10.98 -3.35 -10.62
CA PRO A 29 -9.56 -3.06 -10.80
C PRO A 29 -9.06 -1.81 -10.04
N GLY A 30 -9.94 -0.83 -9.80
CA GLY A 30 -9.63 0.38 -9.04
C GLY A 30 -9.62 0.22 -7.51
N SER A 31 -10.01 -0.94 -6.98
CA SER A 31 -10.04 -1.25 -5.55
C SER A 31 -8.94 -2.24 -5.13
N LEU A 32 -7.87 -2.34 -5.93
CA LEU A 32 -6.71 -3.16 -5.61
C LEU A 32 -6.01 -2.65 -4.34
N VAL A 33 -5.74 -3.55 -3.40
CA VAL A 33 -4.91 -3.28 -2.23
C VAL A 33 -3.48 -3.70 -2.56
N MET A 34 -2.57 -2.73 -2.69
CA MET A 34 -1.16 -2.99 -2.95
C MET A 34 -0.42 -3.32 -1.65
N VAL A 35 0.39 -4.38 -1.69
CA VAL A 35 1.18 -4.84 -0.54
C VAL A 35 2.63 -4.40 -0.70
N ALA A 36 3.19 -3.77 0.33
CA ALA A 36 4.63 -3.56 0.46
C ALA A 36 5.28 -4.80 1.07
N GLY A 37 6.27 -5.38 0.38
CA GLY A 37 6.99 -6.57 0.81
C GLY A 37 8.46 -6.29 1.16
N VAL A 38 9.05 -7.18 1.95
CA VAL A 38 10.49 -7.23 2.21
C VAL A 38 10.99 -8.67 2.02
N GLY A 39 12.15 -8.81 1.40
CA GLY A 39 12.78 -10.11 1.15
C GLY A 39 14.24 -10.10 1.59
N ARG A 40 14.72 -11.26 2.05
CA ARG A 40 16.15 -11.51 2.26
C ARG A 40 16.73 -12.08 0.95
N ILE A 41 17.94 -11.67 0.61
CA ILE A 41 18.70 -12.30 -0.46
C ILE A 41 19.38 -13.55 0.09
N ASP A 42 19.15 -14.70 -0.55
CA ASP A 42 19.61 -16.00 -0.04
C ASP A 42 21.14 -16.11 0.05
N THR A 43 21.87 -15.43 -0.82
CA THR A 43 23.33 -15.36 -0.82
C THR A 43 23.87 -14.17 -0.04
N GLY A 44 23.03 -13.47 0.73
CA GLY A 44 23.40 -12.28 1.48
C GLY A 44 24.34 -12.59 2.65
N ALA A 45 25.40 -11.80 2.80
CA ALA A 45 26.44 -12.05 3.81
C ALA A 45 26.01 -11.81 5.27
N ASN A 46 24.86 -11.17 5.51
CA ASN A 46 24.42 -10.70 6.83
C ASN A 46 23.01 -11.21 7.18
N GLU A 47 22.81 -12.53 7.13
CA GLU A 47 21.50 -13.17 7.37
C GLU A 47 20.85 -12.76 8.70
N ASP A 48 21.60 -12.83 9.81
CA ASP A 48 21.09 -12.47 11.13
C ASP A 48 20.57 -11.03 11.20
N ASN A 49 21.28 -10.09 10.58
CA ASN A 49 20.88 -8.69 10.57
C ASN A 49 19.69 -8.44 9.64
N ALA A 50 19.60 -9.16 8.52
CA ALA A 50 18.43 -9.10 7.64
C ALA A 50 17.17 -9.57 8.38
N MET A 51 17.26 -10.68 9.12
CA MET A 51 16.14 -11.18 9.90
C MET A 51 15.76 -10.24 11.05
N LYS A 52 16.74 -9.66 11.75
CA LYS A 52 16.47 -8.61 12.76
C LYS A 52 15.77 -7.40 12.16
N PHE A 53 16.16 -6.98 10.96
CA PHE A 53 15.54 -5.86 10.27
C PHE A 53 14.09 -6.17 9.87
N ILE A 54 13.83 -7.35 9.30
CA ILE A 54 12.46 -7.80 8.97
C ILE A 54 11.59 -7.84 10.23
N ASN A 55 12.10 -8.41 11.32
CA ASN A 55 11.39 -8.43 12.61
C ASN A 55 11.13 -7.03 13.16
N PHE A 56 12.08 -6.10 12.98
CA PHE A 56 11.89 -4.70 13.34
C PHE A 56 10.77 -4.04 12.51
N LEU A 57 10.72 -4.27 11.20
CA LEU A 57 9.67 -3.74 10.33
C LEU A 57 8.27 -4.26 10.71
N LEU A 58 8.19 -5.48 11.25
CA LEU A 58 6.96 -6.08 11.79
C LEU A 58 6.70 -5.72 13.26
N SER A 59 7.56 -4.94 13.91
CA SER A 59 7.33 -4.52 15.29
C SER A 59 6.19 -3.49 15.38
N PRO A 60 5.46 -3.43 16.50
CA PRO A 60 4.44 -2.40 16.71
C PRO A 60 4.96 -0.97 16.53
N VAL A 61 6.23 -0.72 16.88
CA VAL A 61 6.85 0.61 16.74
C VAL A 61 7.00 1.00 15.27
N ALA A 62 7.56 0.11 14.44
CA ALA A 62 7.71 0.39 13.01
C ALA A 62 6.36 0.46 12.29
N GLN A 63 5.44 -0.46 12.63
CA GLN A 63 4.10 -0.47 12.05
C GLN A 63 3.29 0.77 12.46
N GLN A 64 3.45 1.28 13.68
CA GLN A 64 2.84 2.55 14.10
C GLN A 64 3.42 3.75 13.36
N TYR A 65 4.70 3.72 13.01
CA TYR A 65 5.31 4.72 12.14
C TYR A 65 4.64 4.73 10.76
N PHE A 66 4.52 3.58 10.08
CA PHE A 66 3.86 3.51 8.77
C PHE A 66 2.39 3.94 8.82
N ALA A 67 1.63 3.44 9.80
CA ALA A 67 0.23 3.83 9.97
C ALA A 67 0.04 5.34 10.24
N GLY A 68 0.98 5.97 10.94
CA GLY A 68 0.89 7.38 11.33
C GLY A 68 1.51 8.36 10.33
N GLN A 69 2.59 7.99 9.65
CA GLN A 69 3.36 8.89 8.76
C GLN A 69 3.06 8.67 7.30
N THR A 70 2.80 7.42 6.90
CA THR A 70 2.51 7.05 5.51
C THR A 70 1.06 6.64 5.30
N TYR A 71 0.23 6.65 6.35
CA TYR A 71 -1.20 6.29 6.28
C TYR A 71 -1.43 4.88 5.69
N GLU A 72 -0.44 3.98 5.83
CA GLU A 72 -0.56 2.60 5.39
C GLU A 72 -1.32 1.74 6.41
N TYR A 73 -1.90 0.64 5.94
CA TYR A 73 -2.56 -0.31 6.82
C TYR A 73 -1.53 -1.22 7.49
N PRO A 74 -1.48 -1.28 8.83
CA PRO A 74 -0.56 -2.16 9.53
C PRO A 74 -0.96 -3.62 9.38
N LEU A 75 0.01 -4.52 9.48
CA LEU A 75 -0.19 -5.97 9.37
C LEU A 75 -0.10 -6.69 10.73
N VAL A 76 0.10 -5.96 11.83
CA VAL A 76 0.20 -6.51 13.18
C VAL A 76 -0.85 -5.92 14.11
N GLU A 77 -1.23 -6.69 15.12
CA GLU A 77 -2.19 -6.28 16.13
C GLU A 77 -1.67 -5.13 17.00
N GLY A 78 -2.59 -4.38 17.61
CA GLY A 78 -2.27 -3.32 18.57
C GLY A 78 -1.80 -1.99 17.95
N VAL A 79 -1.71 -1.90 16.62
CA VAL A 79 -1.35 -0.66 15.92
C VAL A 79 -2.61 0.10 15.51
N LYS A 80 -2.64 1.40 15.82
CA LYS A 80 -3.78 2.25 15.48
C LYS A 80 -3.61 2.84 14.09
N ILE A 81 -4.61 2.65 13.24
CA ILE A 81 -4.73 3.37 11.96
C ILE A 81 -5.23 4.80 12.20
N HIS A 82 -4.96 5.68 11.23
CA HIS A 82 -5.50 7.04 11.26
C HIS A 82 -7.04 7.01 11.20
N ARG A 83 -7.70 7.90 11.94
CA ARG A 83 -9.17 7.97 12.07
C ARG A 83 -9.93 8.18 10.75
N GLU A 84 -9.23 8.68 9.73
CA GLU A 84 -9.79 8.96 8.41
C GLU A 84 -9.69 7.76 7.46
N LEU A 85 -9.00 6.69 7.88
CA LEU A 85 -8.91 5.46 7.11
C LEU A 85 -10.09 4.54 7.45
N THR A 86 -10.74 4.04 6.42
CA THR A 86 -11.68 2.94 6.54
C THR A 86 -10.91 1.68 6.95
N PRO A 87 -11.36 0.92 7.96
CA PRO A 87 -10.72 -0.34 8.32
C PRO A 87 -10.53 -1.25 7.10
N ILE A 88 -9.37 -1.90 6.98
CA ILE A 88 -9.05 -2.73 5.80
C ILE A 88 -10.07 -3.85 5.55
N ALA A 89 -10.70 -4.37 6.62
CA ALA A 89 -11.74 -5.39 6.56
C ALA A 89 -13.06 -4.90 5.95
N GLU A 90 -13.29 -3.58 5.96
CA GLU A 90 -14.50 -2.94 5.43
C GLU A 90 -14.31 -2.40 4.01
N LEU A 91 -13.09 -2.48 3.45
CA LEU A 91 -12.81 -2.01 2.10
C LEU A 91 -13.45 -2.94 1.07
N PRO A 92 -14.18 -2.40 0.07
CA PRO A 92 -14.67 -3.17 -1.06
C PRO A 92 -13.51 -3.47 -2.01
N LYS A 93 -12.65 -4.42 -1.62
CA LYS A 93 -11.46 -4.83 -2.40
C LYS A 93 -11.82 -5.83 -3.48
N ILE A 94 -11.03 -5.84 -4.55
CA ILE A 94 -11.08 -6.91 -5.54
C ILE A 94 -10.48 -8.18 -4.93
N ASP A 95 -11.11 -9.32 -5.21
CA ASP A 95 -10.60 -10.64 -4.82
C ASP A 95 -9.74 -11.19 -5.96
N ILE A 96 -8.44 -10.93 -5.88
CA ILE A 96 -7.43 -11.36 -6.85
C ILE A 96 -6.15 -11.72 -6.11
N ASP A 97 -5.45 -12.75 -6.57
CA ASP A 97 -4.11 -13.05 -6.10
C ASP A 97 -3.12 -12.05 -6.72
N LEU A 98 -2.30 -11.39 -5.91
CA LEU A 98 -1.30 -10.46 -6.44
C LEU A 98 -0.26 -11.16 -7.32
N SER A 99 -0.07 -12.48 -7.17
CA SER A 99 0.77 -13.26 -8.07
C SER A 99 0.17 -13.44 -9.47
N ASP A 100 -1.11 -13.17 -9.67
CA ASP A 100 -1.70 -13.12 -11.01
C ASP A 100 -1.32 -11.83 -11.76
N LEU A 101 -0.77 -10.82 -11.07
CA LEU A 101 -0.36 -9.53 -11.63
C LEU A 101 1.11 -9.51 -12.10
N VAL A 102 1.71 -10.68 -12.34
CA VAL A 102 3.14 -10.81 -12.69
C VAL A 102 3.48 -10.34 -14.11
N ASP A 103 2.50 -10.27 -15.02
CA ASP A 103 2.73 -9.83 -16.40
C ASP A 103 2.80 -8.30 -16.52
N LEU A 104 3.91 -7.75 -16.05
CA LEU A 104 4.20 -6.33 -16.20
C LEU A 104 4.46 -5.96 -17.66
N GLN A 105 5.08 -6.85 -18.44
CA GLN A 105 5.41 -6.55 -19.84
C GLN A 105 4.16 -6.41 -20.69
N GLY A 106 3.17 -7.30 -20.55
CA GLY A 106 1.89 -7.16 -21.22
C GLY A 106 1.15 -5.88 -20.87
N THR A 107 1.29 -5.41 -19.62
CA THR A 107 0.75 -4.10 -19.20
C THR A 107 1.48 -2.94 -19.89
N VAL A 108 2.82 -2.98 -19.96
CA VAL A 108 3.62 -1.96 -20.65
C VAL A 108 3.28 -1.91 -22.14
N ASP A 109 3.23 -3.07 -22.80
CA ASP A 109 2.93 -3.16 -24.23
C ASP A 109 1.56 -2.57 -24.54
N LEU A 110 0.54 -2.88 -23.74
CA LEU A 110 -0.81 -2.32 -23.89
C LEU A 110 -0.81 -0.80 -23.72
N LEU A 111 -0.10 -0.27 -22.72
CA LEU A 111 -0.02 1.17 -22.47
C LEU A 111 0.72 1.90 -23.60
N THR A 112 1.76 1.29 -24.16
CA THR A 112 2.49 1.83 -25.31
C THR A 112 1.66 1.78 -26.59
N GLU A 113 0.93 0.69 -26.84
CA GLU A 113 0.05 0.54 -28.01
C GLU A 113 -1.01 1.64 -28.08
N VAL A 114 -1.60 2.00 -26.93
CA VAL A 114 -2.61 3.06 -26.85
C VAL A 114 -2.03 4.47 -26.69
N GLY A 115 -0.70 4.62 -26.66
CA GLY A 115 0.00 5.89 -26.50
C GLY A 115 -0.14 6.53 -25.11
N ALA A 116 -0.49 5.74 -24.09
CA ALA A 116 -0.55 6.19 -22.69
C ALA A 116 0.82 6.17 -22.00
N LEU A 117 1.79 5.47 -22.59
CA LEU A 117 3.18 5.36 -22.15
C LEU A 117 4.10 5.43 -23.38
N GLU A 118 5.18 6.19 -23.30
CA GLU A 118 6.18 6.33 -24.37
C GLU A 118 7.33 5.31 -24.26
#